data_AF-D1QRW4-F1
#
_entry.id   AF-D1QRW4-F1
#
_cell.length_a   1.000
_cell.length_b   1.000
_cell.length_c   1.000
_cell.angle_alpha   90.00
_cell.angle_beta   90.00
_cell.angle_gamma   90.00
#
_symmetry.space_group_name_H-M   'P 1'
#
loop_
_entity.id
_entity.type
_entity.pdbx_description
1 polymer ?
#
loop_
_entity_poly.entity_id
_entity_poly.type
_entity_poly.pdbx_seq_one_letter_code
_entity_poly.pdbx_strand_id
1 'polypeptide(L)'
;MNKTIVGLSLLFATQTAIAADGNFTVKAELKNFGDTVVAMIPQGKTYHRDTILVKNNKFTATLHVDEPKDIYLLSMETLHRKENKQLRIVAVPGETLELKGDVTTRYDIGGTKFYQQYGQFDQQLETAQKALNDLGERLSQRIKAGEDRSKVMDEYEAKAPALEKKVNDAIVGFIKQHADWEASAAAVVALGKDEIEEGVSLLSNTVKSGRMKTYYQNIIKAYKEEAEAEAKSKAAQAAGVVAPNFTLNDINGKPLSLSSLKGRYVLLDFWGSWCIWCIRGMPQMKEYYKKYAGKFEILGIDCNDTEAKWKEAVRKHELPWLHVYNPKDSKVLAEYGVQGFPTKILIGPDGKIVKTVVGEDPSFYKFIDEIFKK
;
A
#
# COMPACT_ATOMS: atom_id res chain seq x y z
N MET A 1 -47.64 63.00 -22.82
CA MET A 1 -47.17 61.98 -23.78
C MET A 1 -45.73 61.64 -23.42
N ASN A 2 -45.53 60.58 -22.64
CA ASN A 2 -44.23 60.09 -22.23
C ASN A 2 -43.57 59.34 -23.40
N LYS A 3 -42.33 59.73 -23.75
CA LYS A 3 -41.47 58.97 -24.67
C LYS A 3 -40.44 58.21 -23.84
N THR A 4 -40.56 56.89 -23.88
CA THR A 4 -39.68 55.91 -23.23
C THR A 4 -38.37 55.81 -24.02
N ILE A 5 -37.24 56.07 -23.37
CA ILE A 5 -35.90 55.76 -23.88
C ILE A 5 -35.51 54.41 -23.27
N VAL A 6 -35.38 53.38 -24.11
CA VAL A 6 -34.87 52.06 -23.72
C VAL A 6 -33.35 52.09 -23.86
N GLY A 7 -32.64 52.15 -22.72
CA GLY A 7 -31.20 51.98 -22.65
C GLY A 7 -30.85 50.50 -22.57
N LEU A 8 -30.20 49.98 -23.61
CA LEU A 8 -29.70 48.61 -23.69
C LEU A 8 -28.35 48.53 -22.95
N SER A 9 -28.36 48.25 -21.65
CA SER A 9 -27.15 47.98 -20.87
C SER A 9 -26.74 46.51 -21.03
N LEU A 10 -25.75 46.24 -21.89
CA LEU A 10 -25.01 44.99 -21.91
C LEU A 10 -24.21 44.85 -20.61
N LEU A 11 -24.72 44.06 -19.67
CA LEU A 11 -23.95 43.55 -18.54
C LEU A 11 -23.05 42.41 -19.04
N PHE A 12 -21.78 42.70 -19.24
CA PHE A 12 -20.74 41.67 -19.24
C PHE A 12 -20.72 41.02 -17.85
N ALA A 13 -21.37 39.86 -17.72
CA ALA A 13 -21.17 39.01 -16.56
C ALA A 13 -19.76 38.42 -16.66
N THR A 14 -18.78 39.10 -16.05
CA THR A 14 -17.50 38.49 -15.72
C THR A 14 -17.79 37.30 -14.81
N GLN A 15 -17.64 36.08 -15.31
CA GLN A 15 -17.53 34.90 -14.45
C GLN A 15 -16.25 35.04 -13.64
N THR A 16 -16.36 35.71 -12.50
CA THR A 16 -15.42 35.55 -11.41
C THR A 16 -15.50 34.10 -10.98
N ALA A 17 -14.44 33.34 -11.22
CA ALA A 17 -14.25 32.03 -10.62
C ALA A 17 -14.39 32.20 -9.10
N ILE A 18 -15.52 31.76 -8.55
CA ILE A 18 -15.67 31.56 -7.12
C ILE A 18 -14.62 30.51 -6.79
N ALA A 19 -13.61 30.88 -6.00
CA ALA A 19 -12.69 29.92 -5.42
C ALA A 19 -13.57 28.84 -4.78
N ALA A 20 -13.43 27.60 -5.22
CA ALA A 20 -14.16 26.51 -4.63
C ALA A 20 -13.86 26.52 -3.13
N ASP A 21 -14.85 26.89 -2.30
CA ASP A 21 -14.81 26.61 -0.87
C ASP A 21 -14.37 25.16 -0.76
N GLY A 22 -13.28 24.86 -0.03
CA GLY A 22 -12.56 23.58 0.00
C GLY A 22 -13.41 22.39 0.50
N ASN A 23 -14.58 22.23 -0.06
CA ASN A 23 -15.70 21.42 0.34
C ASN A 23 -15.94 20.47 -0.81
N PHE A 24 -15.95 19.19 -0.50
CA PHE A 24 -16.34 18.11 -1.39
C PHE A 24 -17.63 17.51 -0.84
N THR A 25 -18.66 17.40 -1.67
CA THR A 25 -19.94 16.80 -1.26
C THR A 25 -20.10 15.42 -1.85
N VAL A 26 -20.47 14.43 -1.03
CA VAL A 26 -20.87 13.10 -1.46
C VAL A 26 -22.35 12.89 -1.18
N LYS A 27 -23.10 12.49 -2.20
CA LYS A 27 -24.48 12.00 -2.11
C LYS A 27 -24.49 10.53 -2.52
N ALA A 28 -24.96 9.66 -1.66
CA ALA A 28 -24.92 8.23 -1.94
C ALA A 28 -26.29 7.59 -1.70
N GLU A 29 -26.66 6.70 -2.62
CA GLU A 29 -27.73 5.70 -2.49
C GLU A 29 -27.09 4.32 -2.68
N LEU A 30 -26.54 3.79 -1.59
CA LEU A 30 -25.68 2.61 -1.60
C LEU A 30 -26.19 1.53 -0.65
N LYS A 31 -26.51 0.37 -1.22
CA LYS A 31 -26.86 -0.83 -0.45
C LYS A 31 -25.63 -1.44 0.21
N ASN A 32 -25.87 -2.20 1.28
CA ASN A 32 -24.88 -3.02 1.97
C ASN A 32 -23.72 -2.25 2.65
N PHE A 33 -23.83 -0.94 2.84
CA PHE A 33 -22.76 -0.16 3.50
C PHE A 33 -22.85 -0.16 5.04
N GLY A 34 -24.01 -0.49 5.59
CA GLY A 34 -24.32 -0.34 7.02
C GLY A 34 -25.11 0.94 7.32
N ASP A 35 -25.42 1.15 8.59
CA ASP A 35 -26.14 2.33 9.10
C ASP A 35 -25.21 3.53 9.40
N THR A 36 -23.90 3.27 9.43
CA THR A 36 -22.87 4.25 9.79
C THR A 36 -21.67 4.07 8.87
N VAL A 37 -21.30 5.16 8.20
CA VAL A 37 -20.11 5.26 7.35
C VAL A 37 -19.12 6.21 8.03
N VAL A 38 -17.85 5.84 8.03
CA VAL A 38 -16.78 6.71 8.53
C VAL A 38 -15.94 7.19 7.36
N ALA A 39 -15.86 8.51 7.20
CA ALA A 39 -14.97 9.15 6.26
C ALA A 39 -13.58 9.29 6.89
N MET A 40 -12.57 8.72 6.23
CA MET A 40 -11.16 8.80 6.58
C MET A 40 -10.48 9.73 5.57
N ILE A 41 -10.11 10.93 6.02
CA ILE A 41 -9.52 11.99 5.19
C ILE A 41 -8.05 12.15 5.56
N PRO A 42 -7.09 11.90 4.65
CA PRO A 42 -5.67 12.02 4.96
C PRO A 42 -5.28 13.45 5.39
N GLN A 43 -4.49 13.54 6.46
CA GLN A 43 -3.85 14.75 6.97
C GLN A 43 -2.38 14.44 7.29
N GLY A 44 -1.51 14.53 6.29
CA GLY A 44 -0.11 14.12 6.41
C GLY A 44 -0.01 12.62 6.75
N LYS A 45 0.56 12.29 7.92
CA LYS A 45 0.70 10.90 8.38
C LYS A 45 -0.49 10.38 9.19
N THR A 46 -1.50 11.22 9.43
CA THR A 46 -2.71 10.86 10.18
C THR A 46 -3.95 10.99 9.31
N TYR A 47 -5.10 10.68 9.90
CA TYR A 47 -6.40 10.84 9.24
C TYR A 47 -7.30 11.68 10.13
N HIS A 48 -7.98 12.65 9.53
CA HIS A 48 -9.20 13.19 10.09
C HIS A 48 -10.34 12.18 9.87
N ARG A 49 -11.21 12.03 10.87
CA ARG A 49 -12.33 11.10 10.83
C ARG A 49 -13.62 11.86 11.00
N ASP A 50 -14.57 11.59 10.12
CA ASP A 50 -15.94 12.07 10.25
C ASP A 50 -16.93 10.91 10.19
N THR A 51 -18.03 11.01 10.92
CA THR A 51 -19.06 9.97 11.01
C THR A 51 -20.32 10.42 10.29
N ILE A 52 -20.74 9.61 9.31
CA ILE A 52 -21.87 9.88 8.43
C ILE A 52 -22.95 8.86 8.74
N LEU A 53 -24.11 9.34 9.16
CA LEU A 53 -25.29 8.49 9.39
C LEU A 53 -25.94 8.13 8.05
N VAL A 54 -26.23 6.83 7.87
CA VAL A 54 -26.92 6.30 6.71
C VAL A 54 -28.36 6.01 7.08
N LYS A 55 -29.32 6.57 6.32
CA LYS A 55 -30.75 6.33 6.51
C LYS A 55 -31.33 5.77 5.23
N ASN A 56 -31.97 4.60 5.29
CA ASN A 56 -32.56 3.92 4.13
C ASN A 56 -31.56 3.78 2.96
N ASN A 57 -30.33 3.35 3.25
CA ASN A 57 -29.22 3.25 2.29
C ASN A 57 -28.80 4.59 1.65
N LYS A 58 -29.23 5.73 2.21
CA LYS A 58 -28.93 7.06 1.69
C LYS A 58 -28.16 7.89 2.70
N PHE A 59 -27.20 8.66 2.19
CA PHE A 59 -26.53 9.70 2.97
C PHE A 59 -26.10 10.87 2.09
N THR A 60 -25.89 12.02 2.72
CA THR A 60 -25.24 13.16 2.12
C THR A 60 -24.30 13.76 3.15
N ALA A 61 -23.06 14.02 2.75
CA ALA A 61 -22.04 14.61 3.62
C ALA A 61 -21.22 15.63 2.82
N THR A 62 -20.82 16.69 3.50
CA THR A 62 -19.85 17.67 2.98
C THR A 62 -18.59 17.54 3.81
N LEU A 63 -17.49 17.23 3.14
CA LEU A 63 -16.19 16.99 3.75
C LEU A 63 -15.24 18.10 3.32
N HIS A 64 -14.39 18.55 4.23
CA HIS A 64 -13.37 19.53 3.90
C HIS A 64 -12.14 18.84 3.26
N VAL A 65 -11.79 19.26 2.05
CA VAL A 65 -10.58 18.87 1.33
C VAL A 65 -9.95 20.13 0.71
N ASP A 66 -8.71 20.37 1.05
CA ASP A 66 -7.90 21.53 0.62
C ASP A 66 -7.32 21.36 -0.79
N GLU A 67 -7.12 20.11 -1.23
CA GLU A 67 -6.66 19.75 -2.56
C GLU A 67 -7.26 18.41 -3.00
N PRO A 68 -7.23 18.07 -4.30
CA PRO A 68 -7.68 16.77 -4.76
C PRO A 68 -6.84 15.64 -4.15
N LYS A 69 -7.51 14.67 -3.52
CA LYS A 69 -6.86 13.53 -2.86
C LYS A 69 -7.79 12.35 -2.73
N ASP A 70 -7.20 11.19 -2.45
CA ASP A 70 -7.96 10.01 -2.08
C ASP A 70 -8.49 10.16 -0.64
N ILE A 71 -9.78 9.93 -0.48
CA ILE A 71 -10.41 9.70 0.83
C ILE A 71 -11.03 8.30 0.85
N TYR A 72 -11.27 7.78 2.03
CA TYR A 72 -11.88 6.46 2.18
C TYR A 72 -13.19 6.55 2.97
N LEU A 73 -14.24 5.92 2.47
CA LEU A 73 -15.48 5.72 3.19
C LEU A 73 -15.53 4.27 3.65
N LEU A 74 -15.59 4.03 4.97
CA LEU A 74 -15.54 2.69 5.56
C LEU A 74 -16.82 2.38 6.31
N SER A 75 -17.26 1.12 6.29
CA SER A 75 -18.24 0.64 7.26
C SER A 75 -17.62 0.56 8.66
N MET A 76 -18.46 0.65 9.71
CA MET A 76 -18.01 0.45 11.09
C MET A 76 -17.37 -0.92 11.32
N GLU A 77 -17.89 -1.98 10.70
CA GLU A 77 -17.33 -3.33 10.85
C GLU A 77 -15.96 -3.47 10.14
N THR A 78 -15.71 -2.68 9.09
CA THR A 78 -14.38 -2.58 8.45
C THR A 78 -13.37 -1.94 9.39
N LEU A 79 -13.75 -0.88 10.11
CA LEU A 79 -12.89 -0.28 11.15
C LEU A 79 -12.56 -1.26 12.27
N HIS A 80 -13.50 -2.14 12.63
CA HIS A 80 -13.31 -3.21 13.60
C HIS A 80 -12.63 -4.47 13.02
N ARG A 81 -12.18 -4.44 11.75
CA ARG A 81 -11.49 -5.53 11.07
C ARG A 81 -12.30 -6.84 10.98
N LYS A 82 -13.63 -6.72 10.94
CA LYS A 82 -14.54 -7.87 10.81
C LYS A 82 -14.98 -8.12 9.37
N GLU A 83 -14.92 -7.10 8.53
CA GLU A 83 -15.19 -7.18 7.10
C GLU A 83 -14.27 -6.22 6.32
N ASN A 84 -14.44 -6.13 5.01
CA ASN A 84 -13.70 -5.24 4.14
C ASN A 84 -14.64 -4.49 3.17
N LYS A 85 -15.53 -3.67 3.72
CA LYS A 85 -16.44 -2.79 2.96
C LYS A 85 -15.94 -1.34 3.05
N GLN A 86 -15.24 -0.93 2.01
CA GLN A 86 -14.70 0.42 1.89
C GLN A 86 -14.75 0.91 0.45
N LEU A 87 -14.85 2.23 0.28
CA LEU A 87 -14.77 2.91 -1.00
C LEU A 87 -13.59 3.87 -0.98
N ARG A 88 -12.74 3.82 -2.01
CA ARG A 88 -11.74 4.86 -2.29
C ARG A 88 -12.37 5.89 -3.21
N ILE A 89 -12.37 7.16 -2.80
CA ILE A 89 -12.96 8.26 -3.54
C ILE A 89 -11.88 9.30 -3.85
N VAL A 90 -11.75 9.69 -5.12
CA VAL A 90 -10.99 10.88 -5.51
C VAL A 90 -11.84 12.10 -5.15
N ALA A 91 -11.61 12.69 -3.99
CA ALA A 91 -12.32 13.88 -3.53
C ALA A 91 -11.71 15.12 -4.19
N VAL A 92 -12.54 15.92 -4.86
CA VAL A 92 -12.10 17.14 -5.56
C VAL A 92 -12.81 18.36 -4.94
N PRO A 93 -12.06 19.38 -4.48
CA PRO A 93 -12.65 20.58 -3.90
C PRO A 93 -13.64 21.27 -4.86
N GLY A 94 -14.83 21.60 -4.35
CA GLY A 94 -15.92 22.23 -5.11
C GLY A 94 -16.80 21.27 -5.90
N GLU A 95 -16.50 19.98 -5.92
CA GLU A 95 -17.27 18.99 -6.69
C GLU A 95 -18.33 18.28 -5.82
N THR A 96 -19.38 17.79 -6.47
CA THR A 96 -20.39 16.92 -5.85
C THR A 96 -20.37 15.56 -6.53
N LEU A 97 -19.99 14.53 -5.77
CA LEU A 97 -20.07 13.13 -6.17
C LEU A 97 -21.46 12.57 -5.89
N GLU A 98 -22.02 11.85 -6.85
CA GLU A 98 -23.23 11.05 -6.69
C GLU A 98 -22.90 9.57 -6.90
N LEU A 99 -23.26 8.72 -5.93
CA LEU A 99 -23.06 7.27 -5.96
C LEU A 99 -24.39 6.55 -5.91
N LYS A 100 -24.60 5.55 -6.78
CA LYS A 100 -25.82 4.74 -6.77
C LYS A 100 -25.55 3.27 -7.05
N GLY A 101 -25.97 2.38 -6.15
CA GLY A 101 -25.85 0.93 -6.36
C GLY A 101 -25.58 0.17 -5.08
N ASP A 102 -24.57 -0.70 -5.10
CA ASP A 102 -24.23 -1.61 -4.02
C ASP A 102 -22.72 -1.59 -3.75
N VAL A 103 -22.34 -1.47 -2.48
CA VAL A 103 -20.92 -1.43 -2.07
C VAL A 103 -20.21 -2.76 -2.31
N THR A 104 -20.95 -3.87 -2.37
CA THR A 104 -20.37 -5.23 -2.47
C THR A 104 -20.31 -5.77 -3.89
N THR A 105 -21.10 -5.22 -4.82
CA THR A 105 -21.14 -5.70 -6.21
C THR A 105 -20.69 -4.60 -7.17
N ARG A 106 -21.52 -3.58 -7.39
CA ARG A 106 -21.24 -2.47 -8.30
C ARG A 106 -22.07 -1.23 -7.96
N TYR A 107 -21.50 -0.05 -8.16
CA TYR A 107 -22.19 1.24 -8.01
C TYR A 107 -21.75 2.21 -9.12
N ASP A 108 -22.71 2.99 -9.62
CA ASP A 108 -22.46 4.03 -10.62
C ASP A 108 -21.93 5.30 -9.97
N ILE A 109 -21.03 5.98 -10.70
CA ILE A 109 -20.43 7.25 -10.34
C ILE A 109 -20.98 8.35 -11.26
N GLY A 110 -21.45 9.43 -10.65
CA GLY A 110 -21.93 10.62 -11.34
C GLY A 110 -21.83 11.88 -10.49
N GLY A 111 -22.60 12.90 -10.83
CA GLY A 111 -22.63 14.19 -10.13
C GLY A 111 -22.18 15.34 -11.04
N THR A 112 -21.27 16.18 -10.54
CA THR A 112 -20.70 17.31 -11.29
C THR A 112 -19.90 16.85 -12.51
N LYS A 113 -19.52 17.80 -13.40
CA LYS A 113 -18.86 17.50 -14.69
C LYS A 113 -17.64 16.58 -14.52
N PHE A 114 -16.81 16.81 -13.50
CA PHE A 114 -15.67 15.93 -13.22
C PHE A 114 -16.10 14.48 -12.99
N TYR A 115 -17.11 14.23 -12.16
CA TYR A 115 -17.56 12.87 -11.84
C TYR A 115 -18.38 12.22 -12.95
N GLN A 116 -19.01 12.98 -13.83
CA GLN A 116 -19.59 12.42 -15.06
C GLN A 116 -18.49 11.87 -15.97
N GLN A 117 -17.38 12.60 -16.13
CA GLN A 117 -16.21 12.14 -16.88
C GLN A 117 -15.53 10.95 -16.20
N TYR A 118 -15.35 11.02 -14.87
CA TYR A 118 -14.74 9.96 -14.09
C TYR A 118 -15.58 8.68 -14.06
N GLY A 119 -16.91 8.79 -14.03
CA GLY A 119 -17.82 7.65 -14.12
C GLY A 119 -17.74 6.93 -15.46
N GLN A 120 -17.50 7.65 -16.57
CA GLN A 120 -17.24 7.01 -17.87
C GLN A 120 -15.90 6.27 -17.89
N PHE A 121 -14.86 6.86 -17.29
CA PHE A 121 -13.58 6.19 -17.10
C PHE A 121 -13.73 4.91 -16.27
N ASP A 122 -14.46 4.97 -15.15
CA ASP A 122 -14.71 3.84 -14.25
C ASP A 122 -15.37 2.66 -14.99
N GLN A 123 -16.41 2.91 -15.79
CA GLN A 123 -17.09 1.88 -16.58
C GLN A 123 -16.18 1.24 -17.65
N GLN A 124 -15.36 2.05 -18.32
CA GLN A 124 -14.38 1.56 -19.29
C GLN A 124 -13.31 0.71 -18.60
N LEU A 125 -12.81 1.17 -17.45
CA LEU A 125 -11.80 0.47 -16.67
C LEU A 125 -12.34 -0.86 -16.13
N GLU A 126 -13.57 -0.90 -15.60
CA GLU A 126 -14.22 -2.13 -15.15
C GLU A 126 -14.27 -3.18 -16.27
N THR A 127 -14.63 -2.76 -17.48
CA THR A 127 -14.67 -3.63 -18.67
C THR A 127 -13.28 -4.17 -19.00
N ALA A 128 -12.24 -3.32 -18.99
CA ALA A 128 -10.87 -3.72 -19.28
C ALA A 128 -10.30 -4.66 -18.20
N GLN A 129 -10.67 -4.43 -16.94
CA GLN A 129 -10.16 -5.15 -15.78
C GLN A 129 -10.81 -6.53 -15.61
N LYS A 130 -12.00 -6.75 -16.19
CA LYS A 130 -12.80 -7.95 -15.97
C LYS A 130 -11.99 -9.25 -16.09
N ALA A 131 -11.21 -9.41 -17.16
CA ALA A 131 -10.45 -10.63 -17.39
C ALA A 131 -9.36 -10.88 -16.32
N LEU A 132 -8.71 -9.82 -15.83
CA LEU A 132 -7.73 -9.93 -14.75
C LEU A 132 -8.40 -10.23 -13.40
N ASN A 133 -9.57 -9.63 -13.15
CA ASN A 133 -10.36 -9.89 -11.94
C ASN A 133 -10.88 -11.34 -11.92
N ASP A 134 -11.45 -11.82 -13.03
CA ASP A 134 -11.91 -13.21 -13.18
C ASP A 134 -10.74 -14.21 -12.98
N LEU A 135 -9.54 -13.88 -13.48
CA LEU A 135 -8.32 -14.66 -13.23
C LEU A 135 -8.03 -14.70 -11.72
N GLY A 136 -7.94 -13.54 -11.06
CA GLY A 136 -7.64 -13.44 -9.64
C GLY A 136 -8.64 -14.20 -8.76
N GLU A 137 -9.94 -14.08 -9.05
CA GLU A 137 -10.99 -14.77 -8.31
C GLU A 137 -10.87 -16.29 -8.45
N ARG A 138 -10.72 -16.79 -9.68
CA ARG A 138 -10.56 -18.22 -9.96
C ARG A 138 -9.33 -18.81 -9.25
N LEU A 139 -8.21 -18.10 -9.28
CA LEU A 139 -6.99 -18.53 -8.59
C LEU A 139 -7.16 -18.50 -7.06
N SER A 140 -7.83 -17.49 -6.52
CA SER A 140 -8.15 -17.41 -5.09
C SER A 140 -9.03 -18.59 -4.63
N GLN A 141 -10.04 -18.96 -5.42
CA GLN A 141 -10.91 -20.10 -5.13
C GLN A 141 -10.13 -21.42 -5.11
N ARG A 142 -9.17 -21.61 -6.02
CA ARG A 142 -8.28 -22.80 -6.05
C ARG A 142 -7.39 -22.91 -4.82
N ILE A 143 -6.81 -21.79 -4.37
CA ILE A 143 -6.03 -21.76 -3.12
C ILE A 143 -6.93 -22.13 -1.94
N LYS A 144 -8.14 -21.58 -1.86
CA LYS A 144 -9.11 -21.93 -0.80
C LYS A 144 -9.51 -23.41 -0.84
N ALA A 145 -9.52 -24.03 -2.02
CA ALA A 145 -9.76 -25.46 -2.21
C ALA A 145 -8.55 -26.34 -1.87
N GLY A 146 -7.43 -25.77 -1.44
CA GLY A 146 -6.24 -26.50 -0.98
C GLY A 146 -5.20 -26.79 -2.05
N GLU A 147 -5.29 -26.15 -3.23
CA GLU A 147 -4.26 -26.29 -4.26
C GLU A 147 -2.92 -25.66 -3.82
N ASP A 148 -1.82 -26.26 -4.26
CA ASP A 148 -0.46 -25.75 -4.03
C ASP A 148 -0.32 -24.30 -4.50
N ARG A 149 0.00 -23.42 -3.57
CA ARG A 149 0.14 -21.99 -3.82
C ARG A 149 1.18 -21.68 -4.88
N SER A 150 2.29 -22.41 -4.95
CA SER A 150 3.34 -22.20 -5.96
C SER A 150 2.78 -22.37 -7.36
N LYS A 151 2.02 -23.43 -7.61
CA LYS A 151 1.42 -23.71 -8.93
C LYS A 151 0.39 -22.65 -9.33
N VAL A 152 -0.37 -22.16 -8.36
CA VAL A 152 -1.34 -21.09 -8.60
C VAL A 152 -0.63 -19.77 -8.95
N MET A 153 0.47 -19.46 -8.27
CA MET A 153 1.28 -18.28 -8.55
C MET A 153 1.98 -18.38 -9.91
N ASP A 154 2.52 -19.54 -10.29
CA ASP A 154 3.12 -19.75 -11.62
C ASP A 154 2.12 -19.43 -12.74
N GLU A 155 0.85 -19.84 -12.59
CA GLU A 155 -0.20 -19.50 -13.56
C GLU A 155 -0.52 -18.00 -13.56
N TYR A 156 -0.53 -17.35 -12.40
CA TYR A 156 -0.75 -15.91 -12.30
C TYR A 156 0.38 -15.16 -13.02
N GLU A 157 1.63 -15.46 -12.72
CA GLU A 157 2.80 -14.82 -13.34
C GLU A 157 2.86 -15.02 -14.85
N ALA A 158 2.39 -16.17 -15.34
CA ALA A 158 2.33 -16.44 -16.78
C ALA A 158 1.21 -15.65 -17.51
N LYS A 159 0.09 -15.34 -16.84
CA LYS A 159 -1.11 -14.77 -17.48
C LYS A 159 -1.36 -13.30 -17.15
N ALA A 160 -1.05 -12.86 -15.93
CA ALA A 160 -1.32 -11.52 -15.44
C ALA A 160 -0.65 -10.42 -16.29
N PRO A 161 0.63 -10.51 -16.69
CA PRO A 161 1.29 -9.42 -17.41
C PRO A 161 0.59 -9.02 -18.72
N ALA A 162 0.08 -10.00 -19.47
CA ALA A 162 -0.65 -9.73 -20.72
C ALA A 162 -2.03 -9.10 -20.46
N LEU A 163 -2.67 -9.40 -19.33
CA LEU A 163 -3.95 -8.81 -18.94
C LEU A 163 -3.75 -7.41 -18.34
N GLU A 164 -2.73 -7.22 -17.51
CA GLU A 164 -2.31 -5.92 -16.98
C GLU A 164 -1.96 -4.96 -18.11
N LYS A 165 -1.22 -5.42 -19.13
CA LYS A 165 -0.95 -4.61 -20.31
C LYS A 165 -2.24 -4.15 -21.01
N LYS A 166 -3.25 -5.03 -21.15
CA LYS A 166 -4.54 -4.65 -21.77
C LYS A 166 -5.27 -3.58 -20.95
N VAL A 167 -5.19 -3.66 -19.62
CA VAL A 167 -5.73 -2.64 -18.72
C VAL A 167 -5.00 -1.31 -18.93
N ASN A 168 -3.66 -1.32 -18.90
CA ASN A 168 -2.85 -0.13 -19.11
C ASN A 168 -3.11 0.50 -20.48
N ASP A 169 -3.18 -0.30 -21.55
CA ASP A 169 -3.52 0.16 -22.90
C ASP A 169 -4.91 0.84 -22.94
N ALA A 170 -5.89 0.31 -22.20
CA ALA A 170 -7.23 0.90 -22.11
C ALA A 170 -7.24 2.24 -21.36
N ILE A 171 -6.47 2.35 -20.26
CA ILE A 171 -6.30 3.61 -19.51
C ILE A 171 -5.60 4.65 -20.39
N VAL A 172 -4.49 4.28 -21.04
CA VAL A 172 -3.76 5.16 -21.97
C VAL A 172 -4.65 5.60 -23.14
N GLY A 173 -5.46 4.68 -23.68
CA GLY A 173 -6.44 4.98 -24.73
C GLY A 173 -7.46 6.03 -24.30
N PHE A 174 -8.04 5.88 -23.09
CA PHE A 174 -8.94 6.87 -22.51
C PHE A 174 -8.27 8.24 -22.37
N ILE A 175 -7.07 8.29 -21.80
CA ILE A 175 -6.33 9.55 -21.59
C ILE A 175 -6.06 10.25 -22.93
N LYS A 176 -5.66 9.51 -23.97
CA LYS A 176 -5.44 10.07 -25.32
C LYS A 176 -6.71 10.64 -25.95
N GLN A 177 -7.82 9.92 -25.81
CA GLN A 177 -9.11 10.34 -26.37
C GLN A 177 -9.70 11.56 -25.64
N HIS A 178 -9.39 11.71 -24.35
CA HIS A 178 -9.97 12.69 -23.45
C HIS A 178 -8.91 13.55 -22.75
N ALA A 179 -7.84 13.95 -23.46
CA ALA A 179 -6.70 14.66 -22.88
C ALA A 179 -7.06 16.04 -22.26
N ASP A 180 -8.19 16.62 -22.64
CA ASP A 180 -8.73 17.89 -22.14
C ASP A 180 -9.72 17.71 -20.97
N TRP A 181 -10.10 16.47 -20.64
CA TRP A 181 -10.96 16.18 -19.50
C TRP A 181 -10.15 16.18 -18.21
N GLU A 182 -10.67 16.85 -17.20
CA GLU A 182 -10.01 16.92 -15.89
C GLU A 182 -9.94 15.53 -15.22
N ALA A 183 -10.96 14.68 -15.45
CA ALA A 183 -10.95 13.29 -14.97
C ALA A 183 -9.80 12.44 -15.55
N SER A 184 -9.22 12.81 -16.70
CA SER A 184 -8.04 12.12 -17.24
C SER A 184 -6.83 12.25 -16.32
N ALA A 185 -6.74 13.32 -15.51
CA ALA A 185 -5.72 13.42 -14.47
C ALA A 185 -5.93 12.42 -13.33
N ALA A 186 -7.17 12.01 -13.06
CA ALA A 186 -7.45 10.92 -12.12
C ALA A 186 -7.23 9.54 -12.77
N ALA A 187 -7.49 9.40 -14.07
CA ALA A 187 -7.20 8.17 -14.82
C ALA A 187 -5.70 7.86 -14.87
N VAL A 188 -4.83 8.89 -14.96
CA VAL A 188 -3.37 8.74 -14.88
C VAL A 188 -2.92 8.00 -13.61
N VAL A 189 -3.61 8.21 -12.48
CA VAL A 189 -3.29 7.55 -11.21
C VAL A 189 -3.65 6.06 -11.20
N ALA A 190 -4.49 5.61 -12.13
CA ALA A 190 -4.75 4.18 -12.32
C ALA A 190 -3.60 3.48 -13.07
N LEU A 191 -2.67 4.22 -13.67
CA LEU A 191 -1.44 3.66 -14.25
C LEU A 191 -0.45 3.27 -13.14
N GLY A 192 0.35 2.26 -13.42
CA GLY A 192 1.43 1.83 -12.54
C GLY A 192 2.56 2.84 -12.43
N LYS A 193 3.47 2.57 -11.49
CA LYS A 193 4.66 3.39 -11.22
C LYS A 193 5.52 3.64 -12.46
N ASP A 194 5.52 2.70 -13.40
CA ASP A 194 6.37 2.73 -14.59
C ASP A 194 5.73 3.55 -15.73
N GLU A 195 4.40 3.63 -15.80
CA GLU A 195 3.67 4.29 -16.89
C GLU A 195 3.04 5.63 -16.51
N ILE A 196 2.93 5.95 -15.21
CA ILE A 196 2.23 7.16 -14.75
C ILE A 196 2.80 8.46 -15.36
N GLU A 197 4.12 8.57 -15.54
CA GLU A 197 4.74 9.76 -16.13
C GLU A 197 4.43 9.89 -17.62
N GLU A 198 4.40 8.78 -18.36
CA GLU A 198 3.94 8.76 -19.75
C GLU A 198 2.47 9.18 -19.82
N GLY A 199 1.62 8.66 -18.93
CA GLY A 199 0.22 9.06 -18.79
C GLY A 199 0.05 10.57 -18.60
N VAL A 200 0.83 11.18 -17.69
CA VAL A 200 0.84 12.65 -17.51
C VAL A 200 1.23 13.35 -18.81
N SER A 201 2.23 12.84 -19.54
CA SER A 201 2.71 13.47 -20.78
C SER A 201 1.62 13.58 -21.86
N LEU A 202 0.64 12.67 -21.84
CA LEU A 202 -0.48 12.63 -22.79
C LEU A 202 -1.59 13.63 -22.47
N LEU A 203 -1.63 14.18 -21.25
CA LEU A 203 -2.62 15.19 -20.86
C LEU A 203 -2.42 16.51 -21.62
N SER A 204 -3.51 17.23 -21.87
CA SER A 204 -3.46 18.59 -22.39
C SER A 204 -2.77 19.55 -21.41
N ASN A 205 -2.25 20.67 -21.92
CA ASN A 205 -1.61 21.68 -21.07
C ASN A 205 -2.57 22.24 -20.01
N THR A 206 -3.84 22.44 -20.36
CA THR A 206 -4.87 22.91 -19.42
C THR A 206 -5.03 21.98 -18.23
N VAL A 207 -5.08 20.66 -18.46
CA VAL A 207 -5.22 19.67 -17.38
C VAL A 207 -3.92 19.58 -16.56
N LYS A 208 -2.74 19.60 -17.21
CA LYS A 208 -1.44 19.60 -16.52
C LYS A 208 -1.23 20.81 -15.60
N SER A 209 -1.83 21.95 -15.92
CA SER A 209 -1.81 23.16 -15.08
C SER A 209 -3.03 23.31 -14.18
N GLY A 210 -3.99 22.38 -14.24
CA GLY A 210 -5.23 22.43 -13.48
C GLY A 210 -5.08 22.04 -12.01
N ARG A 211 -6.20 22.08 -11.26
CA ARG A 211 -6.22 21.75 -9.82
C ARG A 211 -5.85 20.29 -9.52
N MET A 212 -6.04 19.37 -10.45
CA MET A 212 -5.63 17.96 -10.31
C MET A 212 -4.11 17.75 -10.39
N LYS A 213 -3.32 18.79 -10.68
CA LYS A 213 -1.86 18.70 -10.80
C LYS A 213 -1.21 18.10 -9.54
N THR A 214 -1.57 18.60 -8.35
CA THR A 214 -0.94 18.14 -7.12
C THR A 214 -1.27 16.69 -6.81
N TYR A 215 -2.45 16.22 -7.22
CA TYR A 215 -2.89 14.83 -7.02
C TYR A 215 -1.93 13.82 -7.66
N TYR A 216 -1.73 13.87 -8.98
CA TYR A 216 -0.84 12.91 -9.64
C TYR A 216 0.63 13.18 -9.30
N GLN A 217 1.03 14.43 -9.02
CA GLN A 217 2.42 14.74 -8.61
C GLN A 217 2.78 14.12 -7.26
N ASN A 218 1.87 14.15 -6.29
CA ASN A 218 2.09 13.54 -4.98
C ASN A 218 2.23 12.02 -5.10
N ILE A 219 1.48 11.39 -6.02
CA ILE A 219 1.56 9.95 -6.26
C ILE A 219 2.86 9.57 -6.99
N ILE A 220 3.25 10.32 -8.03
CA ILE A 220 4.56 10.13 -8.70
C ILE A 220 5.70 10.29 -7.69
N LYS A 221 5.62 11.30 -6.83
CA LYS A 221 6.60 11.51 -5.76
C LYS A 221 6.64 10.32 -4.80
N ALA A 222 5.49 9.80 -4.36
CA ALA A 222 5.44 8.63 -3.50
C ALA A 222 6.07 7.39 -4.17
N TYR A 223 5.81 7.16 -5.47
CA TYR A 223 6.46 6.07 -6.21
C TYR A 223 7.98 6.23 -6.30
N LYS A 224 8.48 7.46 -6.51
CA LYS A 224 9.92 7.72 -6.52
C LYS A 224 10.56 7.48 -5.16
N GLU A 225 9.94 7.98 -4.09
CA GLU A 225 10.42 7.77 -2.72
C GLU A 225 10.41 6.28 -2.35
N GLU A 226 9.38 5.52 -2.75
CA GLU A 226 9.31 4.08 -2.57
C GLU A 226 10.41 3.34 -3.35
N ALA A 227 10.60 3.67 -4.64
CA ALA A 227 11.63 3.07 -5.48
C ALA A 227 13.05 3.36 -4.98
N GLU A 228 13.31 4.60 -4.53
CA GLU A 228 14.59 4.98 -3.90
C GLU A 228 14.82 4.21 -2.60
N ALA A 229 13.77 4.07 -1.76
CA ALA A 229 13.84 3.30 -0.53
C ALA A 229 14.10 1.82 -0.80
N GLU A 230 13.41 1.21 -1.77
CA GLU A 230 13.61 -0.17 -2.20
C GLU A 230 15.03 -0.38 -2.75
N ALA A 231 15.50 0.51 -3.63
CA ALA A 231 16.85 0.43 -4.18
C ALA A 231 17.92 0.52 -3.08
N LYS A 232 17.74 1.44 -2.11
CA LYS A 232 18.62 1.57 -0.96
C LYS A 232 18.59 0.33 -0.06
N SER A 233 17.41 -0.22 0.20
CA SER A 233 17.22 -1.46 0.96
C SER A 233 17.95 -2.62 0.28
N LYS A 234 17.70 -2.83 -1.01
CA LYS A 234 18.34 -3.87 -1.82
C LYS A 234 19.87 -3.73 -1.84
N ALA A 235 20.38 -2.50 -1.94
CA ALA A 235 21.82 -2.23 -1.87
C ALA A 235 22.41 -2.56 -0.49
N ALA A 236 21.73 -2.17 0.60
CA ALA A 236 22.17 -2.48 1.97
C ALA A 236 22.14 -3.99 2.28
N GLN A 237 21.26 -4.73 1.62
CA GLN A 237 21.03 -6.17 1.82
C GLN A 237 21.75 -7.08 0.81
N ALA A 238 22.52 -6.50 -0.11
CA ALA A 238 23.18 -7.25 -1.18
C ALA A 238 24.28 -8.18 -0.65
N ALA A 239 24.44 -9.35 -1.29
CA ALA A 239 25.51 -10.27 -0.96
C ALA A 239 26.89 -9.60 -1.14
N GLY A 240 27.81 -9.84 -0.20
CA GLY A 240 29.14 -9.25 -0.15
C GLY A 240 29.22 -7.90 0.55
N VAL A 241 28.09 -7.25 0.87
CA VAL A 241 28.08 -6.01 1.67
C VAL A 241 28.47 -6.34 3.11
N VAL A 242 29.30 -5.49 3.73
CA VAL A 242 29.66 -5.63 5.15
C VAL A 242 28.43 -5.33 6.00
N ALA A 243 28.06 -6.27 6.86
CA ALA A 243 26.92 -6.11 7.74
C ALA A 243 27.15 -4.95 8.73
N PRO A 244 26.25 -3.95 8.83
CA PRO A 244 26.37 -2.86 9.80
C PRO A 244 26.51 -3.38 11.22
N ASN A 245 27.55 -2.96 11.94
CA ASN A 245 27.70 -3.35 13.33
C ASN A 245 26.70 -2.59 14.20
N PHE A 246 26.16 -3.25 15.21
CA PHE A 246 25.30 -2.64 16.23
C PHE A 246 25.58 -3.26 17.59
N THR A 247 25.17 -2.56 18.64
CA THR A 247 25.16 -3.05 20.02
C THR A 247 23.78 -2.83 20.59
N LEU A 248 23.13 -3.91 21.01
CA LEU A 248 21.80 -3.90 21.62
C LEU A 248 21.82 -4.75 22.89
N ASN A 249 20.84 -4.57 23.77
CA ASN A 249 20.78 -5.32 25.02
C ASN A 249 20.14 -6.70 24.80
N ASP A 250 20.76 -7.73 25.36
CA ASP A 250 20.25 -9.09 25.34
C ASP A 250 19.05 -9.27 26.30
N ILE A 251 18.51 -10.49 26.37
CA ILE A 251 17.37 -10.82 27.23
C ILE A 251 17.61 -10.55 28.73
N ASN A 252 18.88 -10.54 29.16
CA ASN A 252 19.32 -10.28 30.52
C ASN A 252 19.74 -8.81 30.74
N GLY A 253 19.58 -7.94 29.74
CA GLY A 253 19.97 -6.54 29.79
C GLY A 253 21.47 -6.30 29.58
N LYS A 254 22.23 -7.30 29.14
CA LYS A 254 23.67 -7.16 28.86
C LYS A 254 23.89 -6.68 27.42
N PRO A 255 24.84 -5.77 27.17
CA PRO A 255 25.14 -5.34 25.81
C PRO A 255 25.73 -6.50 24.99
N LEU A 256 25.12 -6.79 23.85
CA LEU A 256 25.58 -7.74 22.86
C LEU A 256 25.83 -7.00 21.54
N SER A 257 27.04 -7.12 21.01
CA SER A 257 27.42 -6.50 19.74
C SER A 257 27.48 -7.54 18.63
N LEU A 258 27.01 -7.22 17.42
CA LEU A 258 27.13 -8.15 16.29
C LEU A 258 28.59 -8.56 16.05
N SER A 259 29.52 -7.62 16.21
CA SER A 259 30.96 -7.87 16.08
C SER A 259 31.50 -8.95 17.02
N SER A 260 30.88 -9.21 18.17
CA SER A 260 31.30 -10.28 19.08
C SER A 260 30.96 -11.68 18.55
N LEU A 261 30.14 -11.77 17.50
CA LEU A 261 29.78 -13.01 16.81
C LEU A 261 30.55 -13.23 15.51
N LYS A 262 31.54 -12.37 15.19
CA LYS A 262 32.40 -12.56 14.00
C LYS A 262 33.18 -13.89 14.08
N GLY A 263 33.53 -14.44 12.91
CA GLY A 263 34.24 -15.71 12.80
C GLY A 263 33.35 -16.95 12.71
N ARG A 264 32.01 -16.79 12.75
CA ARG A 264 31.03 -17.83 12.45
C ARG A 264 29.93 -17.28 11.55
N TYR A 265 29.09 -18.18 11.01
CA TYR A 265 27.86 -17.76 10.36
C TYR A 265 26.86 -17.26 11.41
N VAL A 266 26.21 -16.14 11.13
CA VAL A 266 25.19 -15.53 11.99
C VAL A 266 23.95 -15.25 11.17
N LEU A 267 22.79 -15.78 11.57
CA LEU A 267 21.51 -15.47 10.98
C LEU A 267 20.83 -14.39 11.82
N LEU A 268 20.72 -13.18 11.29
CA LEU A 268 19.87 -12.15 11.87
C LEU A 268 18.41 -12.45 11.52
N ASP A 269 17.56 -12.55 12.53
CA ASP A 269 16.11 -12.71 12.36
C ASP A 269 15.41 -11.48 12.91
N PHE A 270 14.91 -10.62 12.01
CA PHE A 270 14.12 -9.46 12.36
C PHE A 270 12.65 -9.89 12.49
N TRP A 271 12.13 -9.85 13.72
CA TRP A 271 10.82 -10.42 14.06
C TRP A 271 10.10 -9.63 15.16
N GLY A 272 8.82 -9.93 15.36
CA GLY A 272 8.05 -9.41 16.50
C GLY A 272 6.93 -10.35 16.92
N SER A 273 6.48 -10.25 18.16
CA SER A 273 5.42 -11.09 18.75
C SER A 273 4.06 -10.92 18.07
N TRP A 274 3.86 -9.79 17.42
CA TRP A 274 2.67 -9.45 16.63
C TRP A 274 2.71 -10.02 15.20
N CYS A 275 3.87 -10.50 14.74
CA CYS A 275 4.07 -10.99 13.38
C CYS A 275 3.72 -12.48 13.28
N ILE A 276 2.51 -12.79 12.80
CA ILE A 276 2.01 -14.17 12.65
C ILE A 276 2.95 -15.02 11.77
N TRP A 277 3.44 -14.47 10.67
CA TRP A 277 4.34 -15.17 9.75
C TRP A 277 5.71 -15.47 10.37
N CYS A 278 6.20 -14.58 11.23
CA CYS A 278 7.43 -14.80 12.00
C CYS A 278 7.27 -16.01 12.93
N ILE A 279 6.18 -16.06 13.70
CA ILE A 279 5.88 -17.17 14.63
C ILE A 279 5.71 -18.50 13.89
N ARG A 280 5.03 -18.48 12.73
CA ARG A 280 4.84 -19.69 11.90
C ARG A 280 6.15 -20.29 11.40
N GLY A 281 7.18 -19.48 11.18
CA GLY A 281 8.50 -19.95 10.72
C GLY A 281 9.39 -20.51 11.83
N MET A 282 9.12 -20.19 13.10
CA MET A 282 9.98 -20.60 14.24
C MET A 282 10.18 -22.11 14.39
N PRO A 283 9.17 -22.99 14.20
CA PRO A 283 9.39 -24.44 14.30
C PRO A 283 10.47 -24.95 13.33
N GLN A 284 10.45 -24.47 12.08
CA GLN A 284 11.44 -24.83 11.08
C GLN A 284 12.81 -24.21 11.41
N MET A 285 12.86 -22.97 11.89
CA MET A 285 14.11 -22.37 12.38
C MET A 285 14.74 -23.20 13.52
N LYS A 286 13.94 -23.67 14.49
CA LYS A 286 14.42 -24.53 15.57
C LYS A 286 14.98 -25.85 15.05
N GLU A 287 14.32 -26.47 14.08
CA GLU A 287 14.80 -27.69 13.43
C GLU A 287 16.19 -27.49 12.84
N TYR A 288 16.38 -26.41 12.05
CA TYR A 288 17.65 -26.11 11.40
C TYR A 288 18.74 -25.68 12.38
N TYR A 289 18.38 -24.91 13.41
CA TYR A 289 19.29 -24.54 14.49
C TYR A 289 19.83 -25.77 15.23
N LYS A 290 18.96 -26.76 15.49
CA LYS A 290 19.36 -28.03 16.08
C LYS A 290 20.19 -28.89 15.13
N LYS A 291 19.77 -28.99 13.86
CA LYS A 291 20.43 -29.79 12.82
C LYS A 291 21.87 -29.34 12.54
N TYR A 292 22.13 -28.03 12.60
CA TYR A 292 23.44 -27.42 12.35
C TYR A 292 24.04 -26.78 13.60
N ALA A 293 23.74 -27.35 14.77
CA ALA A 293 24.26 -26.87 16.04
C ALA A 293 25.80 -26.71 15.99
N GLY A 294 26.28 -25.55 16.40
CA GLY A 294 27.70 -25.19 16.38
C GLY A 294 28.25 -24.70 15.03
N LYS A 295 27.52 -24.84 13.91
CA LYS A 295 27.93 -24.30 12.60
C LYS A 295 27.51 -22.85 12.38
N PHE A 296 26.41 -22.41 12.99
CA PHE A 296 25.93 -21.04 12.93
C PHE A 296 25.16 -20.65 14.20
N GLU A 297 24.99 -19.34 14.40
CA GLU A 297 24.19 -18.76 15.49
C GLU A 297 22.99 -18.00 14.91
N ILE A 298 21.87 -17.97 15.64
CA ILE A 298 20.74 -17.09 15.30
C ILE A 298 20.71 -15.92 16.29
N LEU A 299 20.61 -14.71 15.77
CA LEU A 299 20.40 -13.51 16.58
C LEU A 299 19.02 -12.94 16.25
N GLY A 300 18.06 -13.20 17.13
CA GLY A 300 16.71 -12.65 17.07
C GLY A 300 16.72 -11.18 17.47
N ILE A 301 16.30 -10.29 16.57
CA ILE A 301 16.23 -8.85 16.79
C ILE A 301 14.75 -8.48 16.89
N ASP A 302 14.36 -8.01 18.08
CA ASP A 302 13.01 -7.50 18.30
C ASP A 302 12.67 -6.36 17.32
N CYS A 303 11.42 -6.28 16.88
CA CYS A 303 10.94 -5.25 15.99
C CYS A 303 9.53 -4.82 16.43
N ASN A 304 9.44 -3.62 17.00
CA ASN A 304 8.19 -2.95 17.37
C ASN A 304 7.39 -3.64 18.49
N ASP A 305 8.01 -4.46 19.34
CA ASP A 305 7.40 -4.83 20.62
C ASP A 305 7.78 -3.85 21.74
N THR A 306 7.07 -3.99 22.86
CA THR A 306 7.60 -3.57 24.16
C THR A 306 8.53 -4.66 24.68
N GLU A 307 9.62 -4.29 25.36
CA GLU A 307 10.58 -5.25 25.93
C GLU A 307 9.91 -6.39 26.72
N ALA A 308 8.88 -6.10 27.53
CA ALA A 308 8.14 -7.10 28.29
C ALA A 308 7.43 -8.14 27.40
N LYS A 309 6.78 -7.69 26.31
CA LYS A 309 6.10 -8.58 25.34
C LYS A 309 7.09 -9.44 24.58
N TRP A 310 8.20 -8.84 24.16
CA TRP A 310 9.28 -9.55 23.49
C TRP A 310 9.84 -10.67 24.39
N LYS A 311 10.22 -10.36 25.65
CA LYS A 311 10.71 -11.37 26.60
C LYS A 311 9.70 -12.50 26.83
N GLU A 312 8.43 -12.16 27.00
CA GLU A 312 7.37 -13.16 27.16
C GLU A 312 7.20 -14.03 25.91
N ALA A 313 7.27 -13.44 24.71
CA ALA A 313 7.20 -14.18 23.46
C ALA A 313 8.39 -15.14 23.28
N VAL A 314 9.60 -14.69 23.61
CA VAL A 314 10.82 -15.54 23.60
C VAL A 314 10.64 -16.75 24.51
N ARG A 315 10.12 -16.54 25.73
CA ARG A 315 9.84 -17.60 26.70
C ARG A 315 8.73 -18.54 26.22
N LYS A 316 7.59 -17.99 25.79
CA LYS A 316 6.41 -18.72 25.33
C LYS A 316 6.71 -19.61 24.13
N HIS A 317 7.52 -19.11 23.20
CA HIS A 317 7.92 -19.85 22.01
C HIS A 317 9.20 -20.63 22.21
N GLU A 318 9.78 -20.67 23.42
CA GLU A 318 10.96 -21.43 23.79
C GLU A 318 12.10 -21.28 22.76
N LEU A 319 12.46 -20.03 22.46
CA LEU A 319 13.43 -19.74 21.41
C LEU A 319 14.87 -19.90 21.95
N PRO A 320 15.64 -20.90 21.47
CA PRO A 320 16.88 -21.34 22.13
C PRO A 320 18.14 -20.54 21.73
N TRP A 321 18.01 -19.52 20.89
CA TRP A 321 19.12 -18.75 20.35
C TRP A 321 19.27 -17.37 21.04
N LEU A 322 20.25 -16.56 20.61
CA LEU A 322 20.48 -15.24 21.18
C LEU A 322 19.39 -14.25 20.76
N HIS A 323 18.96 -13.39 21.68
CA HIS A 323 17.96 -12.36 21.39
C HIS A 323 18.42 -11.01 21.89
N VAL A 324 18.16 -9.97 21.10
CA VAL A 324 18.38 -8.57 21.50
C VAL A 324 17.11 -7.74 21.32
N TYR A 325 16.92 -6.80 22.26
CA TYR A 325 15.84 -5.83 22.19
C TYR A 325 16.27 -4.63 21.34
N ASN A 326 15.42 -4.20 20.42
CA ASN A 326 15.65 -3.05 19.57
C ASN A 326 14.75 -1.87 19.99
N PRO A 327 15.30 -0.85 20.67
CA PRO A 327 14.54 0.34 21.05
C PRO A 327 13.95 1.09 19.85
N LYS A 328 12.89 1.88 20.08
CA LYS A 328 12.19 2.61 19.01
C LYS A 328 13.05 3.65 18.29
N ASP A 329 14.03 4.21 18.97
CA ASP A 329 14.99 5.20 18.45
C ASP A 329 16.23 4.57 17.80
N SER A 330 16.33 3.24 17.85
CA SER A 330 17.40 2.48 17.20
C SER A 330 17.34 2.60 15.68
N LYS A 331 18.52 2.65 15.06
CA LYS A 331 18.68 2.74 13.60
C LYS A 331 18.87 1.38 12.94
N VAL A 332 18.94 0.28 13.70
CA VAL A 332 19.30 -1.05 13.15
C VAL A 332 18.40 -1.46 11.99
N LEU A 333 17.08 -1.30 12.09
CA LEU A 333 16.17 -1.63 10.98
C LEU A 333 16.48 -0.80 9.72
N ALA A 334 16.74 0.49 9.89
CA ALA A 334 17.05 1.40 8.79
C ALA A 334 18.43 1.12 8.16
N GLU A 335 19.43 0.80 8.99
CA GLU A 335 20.79 0.43 8.54
C GLU A 335 20.81 -0.86 7.74
N TYR A 336 19.96 -1.82 8.11
CA TYR A 336 19.77 -3.07 7.38
C TYR A 336 18.72 -3.00 6.28
N GLY A 337 18.11 -1.84 6.04
CA GLY A 337 17.07 -1.66 5.01
C GLY A 337 15.82 -2.51 5.24
N VAL A 338 15.48 -2.87 6.47
CA VAL A 338 14.34 -3.75 6.75
C VAL A 338 13.03 -3.04 6.41
N GLN A 339 12.34 -3.51 5.37
CA GLN A 339 11.06 -2.96 4.88
C GLN A 339 9.85 -3.83 5.22
N GLY A 340 10.06 -5.07 5.66
CA GLY A 340 9.00 -6.02 5.98
C GLY A 340 9.44 -7.09 6.97
N PHE A 341 8.47 -7.85 7.50
CA PHE A 341 8.71 -8.90 8.48
C PHE A 341 8.02 -10.21 8.08
N PRO A 342 8.65 -11.39 8.32
CA PRO A 342 10.03 -11.53 8.81
C PRO A 342 11.06 -11.08 7.75
N THR A 343 12.22 -10.62 8.20
CA THR A 343 13.41 -10.46 7.34
C THR A 343 14.57 -11.25 7.94
N LYS A 344 15.23 -12.07 7.13
CA LYS A 344 16.33 -12.95 7.53
C LYS A 344 17.59 -12.59 6.75
N ILE A 345 18.67 -12.32 7.45
CA ILE A 345 19.95 -11.94 6.84
C ILE A 345 21.03 -12.87 7.37
N LEU A 346 21.55 -13.73 6.50
CA LEU A 346 22.69 -14.60 6.80
C LEU A 346 23.98 -13.84 6.58
N ILE A 347 24.82 -13.78 7.60
CA ILE A 347 26.13 -13.15 7.62
C ILE A 347 27.19 -14.24 7.69
N GLY A 348 28.23 -14.11 6.87
CA GLY A 348 29.37 -15.01 6.84
C GLY A 348 30.38 -14.73 7.95
N PRO A 349 31.35 -15.64 8.19
CA PRO A 349 32.41 -15.46 9.19
C PRO A 349 33.24 -14.19 9.02
N ASP A 350 33.35 -13.67 7.80
CA ASP A 350 34.05 -12.43 7.44
C ASP A 350 33.24 -11.16 7.76
N GLY A 351 32.01 -11.31 8.26
CA GLY A 351 31.11 -10.21 8.59
C GLY A 351 30.38 -9.62 7.38
N LYS A 352 30.40 -10.29 6.22
CA LYS A 352 29.64 -9.88 5.03
C LYS A 352 28.33 -10.62 4.91
N ILE A 353 27.33 -9.96 4.32
CA ILE A 353 26.04 -10.57 4.00
C ILE A 353 26.25 -11.65 2.93
N VAL A 354 25.74 -12.83 3.19
CA VAL A 354 25.74 -13.98 2.27
C VAL A 354 24.41 -14.05 1.52
N LYS A 355 23.30 -13.88 2.25
CA LYS A 355 21.95 -13.96 1.70
C LYS A 355 20.97 -13.16 2.55
N THR A 356 20.05 -12.47 1.88
CA THR A 356 18.89 -11.83 2.51
C THR A 356 17.62 -12.44 1.95
N VAL A 357 16.63 -12.65 2.82
CA VAL A 357 15.28 -13.15 2.49
C VAL A 357 14.26 -12.32 3.24
N VAL A 358 13.27 -11.78 2.52
CA VAL A 358 12.14 -11.04 3.08
C VAL A 358 10.89 -11.90 2.91
N GLY A 359 10.13 -12.09 4.00
CA GLY A 359 9.02 -13.02 4.06
C GLY A 359 9.43 -14.44 4.48
N GLU A 360 8.45 -15.35 4.46
CA GLU A 360 8.70 -16.78 4.67
C GLU A 360 8.87 -17.44 3.28
N ASP A 361 10.06 -17.95 3.02
CA ASP A 361 10.41 -18.62 1.78
C ASP A 361 11.15 -19.94 2.08
N PRO A 362 10.56 -21.10 1.74
CA PRO A 362 11.19 -22.40 1.91
C PRO A 362 12.56 -22.55 1.20
N SER A 363 12.83 -21.75 0.16
CA SER A 363 14.10 -21.76 -0.56
C SER A 363 15.28 -21.38 0.33
N PHE A 364 15.05 -20.57 1.37
CA PHE A 364 16.07 -20.17 2.34
C PHE A 364 16.67 -21.38 3.05
N TYR A 365 15.84 -22.33 3.47
CA TYR A 365 16.29 -23.51 4.19
C TYR A 365 17.06 -24.49 3.29
N LYS A 366 16.69 -24.58 2.01
CA LYS A 366 17.49 -25.31 1.00
C LYS A 366 18.90 -24.70 0.87
N PHE A 367 18.98 -23.37 0.85
CA PHE A 367 20.26 -22.67 0.81
C PHE A 367 21.11 -22.92 2.07
N ILE A 368 20.51 -22.93 3.26
CA ILE A 368 21.20 -23.30 4.51
C ILE A 368 21.73 -24.74 4.45
N ASP A 369 20.93 -25.67 3.91
CA ASP A 369 21.36 -27.05 3.69
C ASP A 369 22.58 -27.13 2.75
N GLU A 370 22.63 -26.33 1.68
CA GLU A 370 23.75 -26.31 0.73
C GLU A 370 25.05 -25.75 1.33
N ILE A 371 24.96 -24.79 2.24
CA ILE A 371 26.12 -24.20 2.93
C ILE A 371 26.68 -25.19 3.97
N PHE A 372 25.82 -25.81 4.78
CA PHE A 372 26.27 -26.56 5.96
C PHE A 372 26.26 -28.08 5.81
N LYS A 373 25.75 -28.66 4.72
CA LYS A 373 25.96 -30.10 4.42
C LYS A 373 27.33 -30.39 3.80
N LYS A 374 27.97 -29.39 3.23
CA LYS A 374 29.40 -29.43 2.89
C LYS A 374 30.22 -29.39 4.19
#